data_AF-A0A962W7S6-F1
#
_entry.id   AF-A0A962W7S6-F1
#
_cell.length_a   1.000
_cell.length_b   1.000
_cell.length_c   1.000
_cell.angle_alpha   90.00
_cell.angle_beta   90.00
_cell.angle_gamma   90.00
#
_symmetry.space_group_name_H-M   'P 1'
#
loop_
_entity.id
_entity.type
_entity.pdbx_description
1 polymer ?
#
loop_
_entity_poly.entity_id
_entity_poly.type
_entity_poly.pdbx_seq_one_letter_code
_entity_poly.pdbx_strand_id
1 'polypeptide(L)'
;MALDEFRVVFQVKQRRASHRCSGSAGARFGWEWEAAILAVEGLGGQWIVRKLATRKSALPRGKWVATGKHDIPLRDLLAQVRACRHCEDSLPLGPNPVLRASTTARLLIIGQAPGTKVHASGIPWNDPSGDRLRQWLQLDSEQFYDEARIAIVPMGFCYPGRGKSGDLPPPPACAPLWHGPLQQQMPNLQLVLLVGSYAQQYYQAHTSAAAVPGETLTMRVQRWREFGPRYFPLPHPSPRNNLWLRRNPWFEAEVLPALRRRVGEVLSW
;
A
#
# COMPACT_ATOMS: atom_id res chain seq x y z
N MET A 1 8.54 11.13 33.98
CA MET A 1 8.89 9.76 33.58
C MET A 1 7.90 9.32 32.53
N ALA A 2 8.39 9.09 31.31
CA ALA A 2 7.58 8.84 30.13
C ALA A 2 6.82 7.52 30.24
N LEU A 3 5.58 7.50 29.73
CA LEU A 3 4.84 6.28 29.46
C LEU A 3 5.45 5.67 28.20
N ASP A 4 6.11 4.52 28.34
CA ASP A 4 6.76 3.81 27.24
C ASP A 4 5.72 3.26 26.24
N GLU A 5 5.94 3.49 24.95
CA GLU A 5 5.11 2.95 23.86
C GLU A 5 5.39 1.45 23.66
N PHE A 6 4.38 0.60 23.85
CA PHE A 6 4.42 -0.81 23.50
C PHE A 6 3.77 -1.04 22.13
N ARG A 7 4.43 -1.81 21.25
CA ARG A 7 3.80 -2.33 20.04
C ARG A 7 3.22 -3.72 20.28
N VAL A 8 1.93 -3.87 20.00
CA VAL A 8 1.19 -5.13 20.11
C VAL A 8 0.94 -5.68 18.70
N VAL A 9 1.36 -6.92 18.44
CA VAL A 9 1.09 -7.61 17.18
C VAL A 9 0.15 -8.78 17.42
N PHE A 10 -0.97 -8.81 16.69
CA PHE A 10 -1.94 -9.91 16.71
C PHE A 10 -1.71 -10.82 15.50
N GLN A 11 -1.67 -12.13 15.72
CA GLN A 11 -1.72 -13.11 14.63
C GLN A 11 -3.01 -13.90 14.73
N VAL A 12 -3.92 -13.68 13.76
CA VAL A 12 -5.24 -14.34 13.69
C VAL A 12 -5.19 -15.45 12.65
N LYS A 13 -5.56 -16.68 13.04
CA LYS A 13 -5.72 -17.80 12.10
C LYS A 13 -7.22 -17.98 11.81
N GLN A 14 -7.67 -17.57 10.62
CA GLN A 14 -9.05 -17.79 10.18
C GLN A 14 -9.21 -19.22 9.64
N ARG A 15 -10.30 -19.91 10.02
CA ARG A 15 -10.82 -21.07 9.27
C ARG A 15 -12.27 -20.79 8.87
N ARG A 16 -12.62 -21.16 7.64
CA ARG A 16 -13.99 -21.12 7.11
C ARG A 16 -14.78 -22.25 7.76
N ALA A 17 -15.89 -21.95 8.44
CA ALA A 17 -16.85 -22.96 8.85
C ALA A 17 -17.69 -23.36 7.63
N SER A 18 -17.66 -24.64 7.25
CA SER A 18 -18.58 -25.21 6.27
C SER A 18 -19.68 -25.96 7.00
N HIS A 19 -20.91 -25.47 7.01
CA HIS A 19 -22.07 -26.30 7.33
C HIS A 19 -23.14 -26.18 6.24
N ARG A 20 -23.68 -27.35 5.92
CA ARG A 20 -24.73 -27.58 4.93
C ARG A 20 -26.05 -27.81 5.68
N CYS A 21 -27.12 -27.31 5.07
CA CYS A 21 -28.52 -27.72 5.15
C CYS A 21 -29.51 -27.10 6.16
N SER A 22 -30.61 -26.66 5.53
CA SER A 22 -32.04 -26.85 5.86
C SER A 22 -32.66 -26.15 7.05
N GLY A 23 -33.76 -25.46 6.78
CA GLY A 23 -34.78 -25.11 7.78
C GLY A 23 -34.90 -23.61 7.99
N SER A 24 -36.12 -23.13 7.81
CA SER A 24 -36.59 -21.76 8.01
C SER A 24 -36.17 -21.12 9.35
N ALA A 25 -35.95 -19.80 9.29
CA ALA A 25 -35.74 -18.82 10.35
C ALA A 25 -34.28 -18.50 10.73
N GLY A 26 -33.80 -17.34 10.23
CA GLY A 26 -32.80 -16.49 10.86
C GLY A 26 -31.39 -17.07 11.06
N ALA A 27 -30.54 -16.99 10.03
CA ALA A 27 -29.10 -17.21 10.20
C ALA A 27 -28.50 -16.11 11.09
N ARG A 28 -28.18 -16.45 12.35
CA ARG A 28 -27.29 -15.65 13.19
C ARG A 28 -25.85 -16.06 12.88
N PHE A 29 -25.04 -15.11 12.40
CA PHE A 29 -23.60 -15.30 12.25
C PHE A 29 -22.96 -15.29 13.65
N GLY A 30 -22.70 -16.47 14.21
CA GLY A 30 -21.88 -16.65 15.40
C GLY A 30 -20.41 -16.75 15.01
N TRP A 31 -19.56 -15.89 15.56
CA TRP A 31 -18.11 -16.01 15.46
C TRP A 31 -17.62 -16.68 16.74
N GLU A 32 -17.07 -17.90 16.64
CA GLU A 32 -16.33 -18.52 17.74
C GLU A 32 -14.83 -18.22 17.59
N TRP A 33 -14.19 -17.77 18.67
CA TRP A 33 -12.79 -17.32 18.73
C TRP A 33 -11.95 -18.31 19.53
N GLU A 34 -10.81 -18.81 19.00
CA GLU A 34 -10.09 -19.91 19.69
C GLU A 34 -8.67 -19.65 20.22
N ALA A 35 -7.99 -18.51 19.97
CA ALA A 35 -6.82 -18.05 20.76
C ALA A 35 -6.25 -16.73 20.25
N ALA A 36 -5.72 -15.90 21.15
CA ALA A 36 -4.89 -14.73 20.83
C ALA A 36 -3.47 -14.94 21.40
N ILE A 37 -2.44 -14.82 20.57
CA ILE A 37 -1.05 -14.74 21.01
C ILE A 37 -0.66 -13.26 21.05
N LEU A 38 -0.23 -12.78 22.21
CA LEU A 38 0.35 -11.46 22.40
C LEU A 38 1.88 -11.60 22.44
N ALA A 39 2.54 -10.95 21.49
CA ALA A 39 3.98 -10.69 21.57
C ALA A 39 4.18 -9.22 21.88
N VAL A 40 4.99 -8.93 22.91
CA VAL A 40 5.35 -7.57 23.32
C VAL A 40 6.87 -7.44 23.19
N GLU A 41 7.32 -6.39 22.52
CA GLU A 41 8.74 -6.06 22.37
C GLU A 41 9.21 -5.27 23.59
N GLY A 42 10.28 -5.72 24.25
CA GLY A 42 10.98 -5.00 25.31
C GLY A 42 12.35 -4.52 24.86
N LEU A 43 12.81 -3.37 25.37
CA LEU A 43 14.12 -2.78 25.07
C LEU A 43 15.24 -3.81 25.29
N GLY A 44 15.96 -4.15 24.22
CA GLY A 44 17.00 -5.19 24.20
C GLY A 44 16.81 -6.26 23.12
N GLY A 45 15.75 -6.17 22.30
CA GLY A 45 15.56 -7.06 21.15
C GLY A 45 15.17 -8.50 21.52
N GLN A 46 14.74 -8.73 22.77
CA GLN A 46 14.20 -10.02 23.22
C GLN A 46 12.67 -10.00 23.20
N TRP A 47 12.09 -10.99 22.52
CA TRP A 47 10.66 -11.22 22.49
C TRP A 47 10.19 -11.90 23.77
N ILE A 48 9.30 -11.24 24.52
CA ILE A 48 8.57 -11.89 25.62
C ILE A 48 7.22 -12.36 25.07
N VAL A 49 7.11 -13.67 24.77
CA VAL A 49 5.86 -14.29 24.33
C VAL A 49 5.03 -14.66 25.56
N ARG A 50 3.92 -13.96 25.80
CA ARG A 50 2.93 -14.36 26.82
C ARG A 50 1.74 -15.01 26.12
N LYS A 51 1.57 -16.32 26.36
CA LYS A 51 0.39 -17.06 25.88
C LYS A 51 -0.78 -16.82 26.84
N LEU A 52 -1.87 -16.20 26.36
CA LEU A 52 -3.16 -16.31 27.01
C LEU A 52 -3.80 -17.61 26.51
N ALA A 53 -3.88 -18.60 27.41
CA ALA A 53 -4.30 -19.94 27.07
C ALA A 53 -5.83 -20.02 26.87
N THR A 54 -6.26 -20.71 25.83
CA THR A 54 -7.56 -21.40 25.80
C THR A 54 -7.31 -22.87 25.41
N ARG A 55 -7.44 -23.72 26.43
CA ARG A 55 -7.37 -25.19 26.51
C ARG A 55 -6.02 -25.92 26.34
N LYS A 56 -5.74 -26.73 27.38
CA LYS A 56 -4.63 -27.67 27.55
C LYS A 56 -4.86 -28.92 26.71
N SER A 57 -4.09 -29.13 25.66
CA SER A 57 -3.55 -30.46 25.32
C SER A 57 -2.54 -30.35 24.19
N ALA A 58 -1.29 -30.68 24.51
CA ALA A 58 -0.19 -31.03 23.59
C ALA A 58 0.16 -30.03 22.47
N LEU A 59 0.91 -28.98 22.81
CA LEU A 59 1.84 -28.40 21.83
C LEU A 59 3.14 -29.22 21.85
N PRO A 60 3.66 -29.68 20.69
CA PRO A 60 4.94 -30.38 20.60
C PRO A 60 6.08 -29.53 21.18
N ARG A 61 6.97 -30.16 21.96
CA ARG A 61 8.19 -29.51 22.46
C ARG A 61 9.16 -29.34 21.30
N GLY A 62 9.34 -28.10 20.85
CA GLY A 62 10.30 -27.68 19.84
C GLY A 62 10.34 -26.15 19.78
N LYS A 63 11.48 -25.56 19.38
CA LYS A 63 11.55 -24.11 19.10
C LYS A 63 10.67 -23.82 17.88
N TRP A 64 9.57 -23.11 18.07
CA TRP A 64 8.75 -22.57 16.99
C TRP A 64 9.29 -21.18 16.65
N VAL A 65 9.86 -21.02 15.46
CA VAL A 65 10.14 -19.68 14.90
C VAL A 65 8.89 -19.28 14.12
N ALA A 66 8.18 -18.26 14.59
CA ALA A 66 7.09 -17.67 13.85
C ALA A 66 7.69 -16.84 12.71
N THR A 67 7.79 -17.40 11.50
CA THR A 67 8.16 -16.62 10.32
C THR A 67 6.96 -15.77 9.92
N GLY A 68 6.95 -14.49 10.27
CA GLY A 68 5.99 -13.55 9.70
C GLY A 68 6.26 -13.42 8.19
N LYS A 69 5.33 -12.82 7.43
CA LYS A 69 5.60 -12.38 6.03
C LYS A 69 6.78 -11.38 5.91
N HIS A 70 7.40 -11.05 7.03
CA HIS A 70 8.44 -10.04 7.20
C HIS A 70 9.85 -10.65 7.01
N ASP A 71 9.99 -11.98 7.16
CA ASP A 71 11.27 -12.69 7.10
C ASP A 71 11.53 -13.39 5.75
N ILE A 72 10.65 -13.17 4.76
CA ILE A 72 10.80 -13.77 3.43
C ILE A 72 11.53 -12.80 2.49
N PRO A 73 12.49 -13.29 1.67
CA PRO A 73 13.16 -12.47 0.67
C PRO A 73 12.15 -11.78 -0.27
N LEU A 74 12.44 -10.54 -0.68
CA LEU A 74 11.56 -9.75 -1.56
C LEU A 74 11.06 -10.55 -2.78
N ARG A 75 11.93 -11.34 -3.42
CA ARG A 75 11.56 -12.20 -4.55
C ARG A 75 10.38 -13.13 -4.21
N ASP A 76 10.46 -13.79 -3.07
CA ASP A 76 9.46 -14.77 -2.65
C ASP A 76 8.18 -14.06 -2.17
N LEU A 77 8.32 -12.89 -1.53
CA LEU A 77 7.18 -12.02 -1.21
C LEU A 77 6.45 -11.57 -2.48
N LEU A 78 7.15 -11.14 -3.52
CA LEU A 78 6.56 -10.77 -4.79
C LEU A 78 5.85 -11.95 -5.47
N ALA A 79 6.40 -13.16 -5.35
CA ALA A 79 5.72 -14.37 -5.83
C ALA A 79 4.39 -14.59 -5.08
N GLN A 80 4.37 -14.42 -3.75
CA GLN A 80 3.12 -14.50 -2.98
C GLN A 80 2.10 -13.42 -3.36
N VAL A 81 2.58 -12.19 -3.60
CA VAL A 81 1.71 -11.09 -4.05
C VAL A 81 1.07 -11.43 -5.40
N ARG A 82 1.86 -11.91 -6.38
CA ARG A 82 1.38 -12.29 -7.71
C ARG A 82 0.42 -13.49 -7.69
N ALA A 83 0.59 -14.38 -6.71
CA ALA A 83 -0.32 -15.51 -6.46
C ALA A 83 -1.57 -15.13 -5.63
N CYS A 84 -1.70 -13.88 -5.16
CA CYS A 84 -2.81 -13.47 -4.31
C CYS A 84 -4.17 -13.66 -5.02
N ARG A 85 -5.15 -14.20 -4.28
CA ARG A 85 -6.56 -14.38 -4.71
C ARG A 85 -7.57 -13.74 -3.75
N HIS A 86 -7.10 -12.94 -2.79
CA HIS A 86 -7.94 -12.44 -1.70
C HIS A 86 -9.18 -11.63 -2.15
N CYS A 87 -9.08 -10.91 -3.27
CA CYS A 87 -10.17 -10.09 -3.81
C CYS A 87 -10.82 -10.69 -5.06
N GLU A 88 -10.51 -11.94 -5.43
CA GLU A 88 -10.90 -12.55 -6.72
C GLU A 88 -12.38 -12.40 -7.06
N ASP A 89 -13.26 -12.67 -6.09
CA ASP A 89 -14.72 -12.59 -6.26
C ASP A 89 -15.24 -11.19 -6.66
N SER A 90 -14.44 -10.14 -6.42
CA SER A 90 -14.78 -8.74 -6.72
C SER A 90 -14.11 -8.19 -7.99
N LEU A 91 -13.24 -8.97 -8.64
CA LEU A 91 -12.44 -8.50 -9.78
C LEU A 91 -13.08 -8.94 -11.10
N PRO A 92 -13.61 -8.02 -11.93
CA PRO A 92 -14.36 -8.39 -13.14
C PRO A 92 -13.51 -9.03 -14.24
N LEU A 93 -12.19 -8.83 -14.21
CA LEU A 93 -11.24 -9.46 -15.13
C LEU A 93 -10.31 -10.45 -14.40
N GLY A 94 -10.70 -10.87 -13.20
CA GLY A 94 -9.87 -11.73 -12.36
C GLY A 94 -8.60 -11.07 -11.81
N PRO A 95 -7.82 -11.84 -11.03
CA PRO A 95 -6.62 -11.36 -10.37
C PRO A 95 -5.45 -11.27 -11.34
N ASN A 96 -4.93 -10.05 -11.52
CA ASN A 96 -3.63 -9.80 -12.12
C ASN A 96 -2.88 -8.72 -11.30
N PRO A 97 -2.16 -9.11 -10.23
CA PRO A 97 -1.45 -8.17 -9.37
C PRO A 97 -0.28 -7.49 -10.10
N VAL A 98 -0.41 -6.20 -10.39
CA VAL A 98 0.59 -5.39 -11.10
C VAL A 98 1.33 -4.47 -10.12
N LEU A 99 2.61 -4.75 -9.91
CA LEU A 99 3.54 -3.98 -9.07
C LEU A 99 5.00 -4.24 -9.48
N ARG A 100 5.88 -3.31 -9.11
CA ARG A 100 7.34 -3.44 -9.25
C ARG A 100 8.02 -3.00 -7.95
N ALA A 101 9.02 -3.73 -7.49
CA ALA A 101 9.73 -3.43 -6.26
C ALA A 101 11.14 -4.03 -6.28
N SER A 102 12.09 -3.30 -5.72
CA SER A 102 13.47 -3.74 -5.53
C SER A 102 13.96 -3.38 -4.14
N THR A 103 14.86 -4.20 -3.58
CA THR A 103 15.54 -3.91 -2.31
C THR A 103 16.40 -2.65 -2.38
N THR A 104 16.81 -2.23 -3.59
CA THR A 104 17.65 -1.04 -3.82
C THR A 104 16.85 0.22 -4.15
N ALA A 105 15.53 0.11 -4.35
CA ALA A 105 14.72 1.25 -4.76
C ALA A 105 14.81 2.39 -3.73
N ARG A 106 14.96 3.62 -4.22
CA ARG A 106 15.06 4.86 -3.43
C ARG A 106 13.78 5.69 -3.52
N LEU A 107 13.03 5.56 -4.61
CA LEU A 107 11.75 6.20 -4.85
C LEU A 107 10.62 5.15 -4.89
N LEU A 108 9.52 5.41 -4.20
CA LEU A 108 8.30 4.61 -4.27
C LEU A 108 7.14 5.45 -4.81
N ILE A 109 6.46 4.95 -5.84
CA ILE A 109 5.25 5.56 -6.40
C ILE A 109 4.03 4.75 -5.97
N ILE A 110 3.10 5.40 -5.26
CA ILE A 110 1.84 4.81 -4.79
C ILE A 110 0.68 5.49 -5.51
N GLY A 111 0.11 4.81 -6.50
CA GLY A 111 -1.11 5.20 -7.20
C GLY A 111 -2.35 4.52 -6.64
N GLN A 112 -3.47 4.59 -7.38
CA GLN A 112 -4.73 3.97 -6.99
C GLN A 112 -4.74 2.45 -7.25
N ALA A 113 -4.98 2.06 -8.49
CA ALA A 113 -5.07 0.68 -8.94
C ALA A 113 -4.84 0.64 -10.46
N PRO A 114 -4.44 -0.50 -11.05
CA PRO A 114 -4.28 -0.59 -12.49
C PRO A 114 -5.63 -0.42 -13.22
N GLY A 115 -5.64 0.33 -14.32
CA GLY A 115 -6.75 0.35 -15.28
C GLY A 115 -6.69 -0.84 -16.25
N THR A 116 -7.62 -0.92 -17.20
CA THR A 116 -7.71 -2.06 -18.15
C THR A 116 -6.45 -2.25 -19.01
N LYS A 117 -5.82 -1.15 -19.48
CA LYS A 117 -4.56 -1.22 -20.25
C LYS A 117 -3.40 -1.78 -19.43
N VAL A 118 -3.31 -1.39 -18.18
CA VAL A 118 -2.28 -1.89 -17.24
C VAL A 118 -2.57 -3.33 -16.87
N HIS A 119 -3.85 -3.69 -16.67
CA HIS A 119 -4.25 -5.09 -16.46
C HIS A 119 -3.88 -5.97 -17.65
N ALA A 120 -4.08 -5.53 -18.89
CA ALA A 120 -3.72 -6.31 -20.07
C ALA A 120 -2.21 -6.40 -20.28
N SER A 121 -1.46 -5.32 -20.02
CA SER A 121 -0.02 -5.29 -20.29
C SER A 121 0.84 -5.81 -19.14
N GLY A 122 0.36 -5.78 -17.90
CA GLY A 122 1.15 -6.09 -16.70
C GLY A 122 2.20 -5.03 -16.37
N ILE A 123 2.20 -3.88 -17.05
CA ILE A 123 3.19 -2.82 -16.86
C ILE A 123 2.51 -1.64 -16.14
N PRO A 124 2.89 -1.34 -14.88
CA PRO A 124 2.33 -0.20 -14.14
C PRO A 124 2.50 1.10 -14.92
N TRP A 125 1.51 2.00 -14.89
CA TRP A 125 1.60 3.32 -15.57
C TRP A 125 1.92 3.24 -17.09
N ASN A 126 1.60 2.13 -17.74
CA ASN A 126 1.65 2.00 -19.21
C ASN A 126 0.35 2.52 -19.85
N ASP A 127 0.05 3.79 -19.59
CA ASP A 127 -1.14 4.49 -20.08
C ASP A 127 -0.89 6.01 -20.14
N PRO A 128 -1.83 6.82 -20.68
CA PRO A 128 -1.66 8.26 -20.77
C PRO A 128 -1.48 9.01 -19.44
N SER A 129 -1.95 8.42 -18.32
CA SER A 129 -1.70 9.01 -17.00
C SER A 129 -0.24 8.80 -16.60
N GLY A 130 0.34 7.66 -16.98
CA GLY A 130 1.76 7.39 -16.80
C GLY A 130 2.68 8.28 -17.65
N ASP A 131 2.29 8.56 -18.90
CA ASP A 131 3.02 9.51 -19.75
C ASP A 131 3.12 10.88 -19.09
N ARG A 132 2.00 11.37 -18.55
CA ARG A 132 1.98 12.64 -17.82
C ARG A 132 2.76 12.58 -16.53
N LEU A 133 2.70 11.46 -15.79
CA LEU A 133 3.50 11.31 -14.56
C LEU A 133 5.00 11.41 -14.87
N ARG A 134 5.47 10.74 -15.93
CA ARG A 134 6.85 10.85 -16.43
C ARG A 134 7.22 12.29 -16.78
N GLN A 135 6.34 13.01 -17.48
CA GLN A 135 6.54 14.44 -17.79
C GLN A 135 6.62 15.32 -16.53
N TRP A 136 5.80 15.05 -15.51
CA TRP A 136 5.86 15.77 -14.23
C TRP A 136 7.20 15.52 -13.52
N LEU A 137 7.66 14.26 -13.51
CA LEU A 137 8.91 13.84 -12.88
C LEU A 137 10.16 14.20 -13.68
N GLN A 138 10.01 14.58 -14.97
CA GLN A 138 11.11 14.73 -15.93
C GLN A 138 11.97 13.47 -16.05
N LEU A 139 11.30 12.32 -16.13
CA LEU A 139 11.94 11.03 -16.37
C LEU A 139 11.52 10.52 -17.74
N ASP A 140 12.47 9.96 -18.49
CA ASP A 140 12.14 9.16 -19.66
C ASP A 140 11.55 7.79 -19.25
N SER A 141 11.23 6.96 -20.24
CA SER A 141 10.65 5.65 -19.98
C SER A 141 11.65 4.67 -19.35
N GLU A 142 12.94 4.75 -19.69
CA GLU A 142 13.96 3.85 -19.16
C GLU A 142 14.21 4.15 -17.68
N GLN A 143 14.42 5.42 -17.34
CA GLN A 143 14.57 5.89 -15.97
C GLN A 143 13.35 5.58 -15.11
N PHE A 144 12.14 5.77 -15.64
CA PHE A 144 10.90 5.54 -14.90
C PHE A 144 10.67 4.06 -14.56
N TYR A 145 11.15 3.14 -15.40
CA TYR A 145 11.02 1.70 -15.21
C TYR A 145 12.28 1.01 -14.69
N ASP A 146 13.32 1.76 -14.31
CA ASP A 146 14.48 1.23 -13.59
C ASP A 146 14.06 0.79 -12.18
N GLU A 147 13.73 -0.50 -12.04
CA GLU A 147 13.32 -1.10 -10.77
C GLU A 147 14.40 -0.98 -9.69
N ALA A 148 15.68 -0.88 -10.05
CA ALA A 148 16.75 -0.73 -9.09
C ALA A 148 16.66 0.60 -8.33
N ARG A 149 15.96 1.60 -8.88
CA ARG A 149 15.81 2.93 -8.27
C ARG A 149 14.36 3.28 -7.93
N ILE A 150 13.39 2.81 -8.72
CA ILE A 150 11.98 3.17 -8.59
C ILE A 150 11.11 1.93 -8.36
N ALA A 151 10.44 1.89 -7.21
CA ALA A 151 9.37 0.94 -6.93
C ALA A 151 8.00 1.55 -7.27
N ILE A 152 7.06 0.72 -7.71
CA ILE A 152 5.68 1.11 -8.02
C ILE A 152 4.74 0.10 -7.34
N VAL A 153 4.07 0.56 -6.28
CA VAL A 153 3.17 -0.26 -5.46
C VAL A 153 1.85 0.50 -5.26
N PRO A 154 0.82 0.24 -6.09
CA PRO A 154 -0.46 0.95 -6.01
C PRO A 154 -1.30 0.49 -4.81
N MET A 155 -2.27 1.29 -4.36
CA MET A 155 -3.17 0.94 -3.25
C MET A 155 -3.94 -0.38 -3.48
N GLY A 156 -4.30 -0.67 -4.73
CA GLY A 156 -4.86 -1.93 -5.17
C GLY A 156 -4.02 -2.50 -6.32
N PHE A 157 -3.65 -3.78 -6.25
CA PHE A 157 -2.75 -4.37 -7.25
C PHE A 157 -3.48 -4.91 -8.48
N CYS A 158 -4.79 -5.10 -8.42
CA CYS A 158 -5.60 -5.64 -9.52
C CYS A 158 -6.62 -4.60 -10.02
N TYR A 159 -7.11 -4.77 -11.26
CA TYR A 159 -8.10 -3.88 -11.84
C TYR A 159 -9.46 -4.06 -11.14
N PRO A 160 -9.99 -3.01 -10.48
CA PRO A 160 -11.17 -3.15 -9.64
C PRO A 160 -12.49 -3.10 -10.43
N GLY A 161 -12.44 -2.89 -11.75
CA GLY A 161 -13.61 -2.65 -12.57
C GLY A 161 -13.85 -1.17 -12.86
N ARG A 162 -14.89 -0.89 -13.64
CA ARG A 162 -15.26 0.46 -14.10
C ARG A 162 -16.58 0.90 -13.49
N GLY A 163 -16.57 2.04 -12.81
CA GLY A 163 -17.74 2.78 -12.37
C GLY A 163 -18.15 3.88 -13.35
N LYS A 164 -19.09 4.73 -12.90
CA LYS A 164 -19.68 5.81 -13.73
C LYS A 164 -18.64 6.85 -14.17
N SER A 165 -17.74 7.22 -13.27
CA SER A 165 -16.79 8.31 -13.47
C SER A 165 -15.37 7.83 -13.72
N GLY A 166 -15.10 6.52 -13.87
CA GLY A 166 -13.77 5.95 -14.00
C GLY A 166 -13.63 4.56 -13.43
N ASP A 167 -12.39 4.13 -13.24
CA ASP A 167 -12.12 2.88 -12.54
C ASP A 167 -12.63 2.97 -11.09
N LEU A 168 -13.11 1.84 -10.57
CA LEU A 168 -13.59 1.73 -9.20
C LEU A 168 -12.46 1.99 -8.19
N PRO A 169 -12.81 2.28 -6.93
CA PRO A 169 -11.84 2.40 -5.85
C PRO A 169 -10.95 1.14 -5.74
N PRO A 170 -9.71 1.27 -5.21
CA PRO A 170 -8.86 0.12 -4.98
C PRO A 170 -9.50 -0.79 -3.92
N PRO A 171 -9.34 -2.13 -4.02
CA PRO A 171 -9.86 -3.04 -2.99
C PRO A 171 -9.27 -2.70 -1.61
N PRO A 172 -10.11 -2.54 -0.56
CA PRO A 172 -9.66 -2.01 0.73
C PRO A 172 -8.67 -2.94 1.47
N ALA A 173 -8.69 -4.23 1.14
CA ALA A 173 -7.82 -5.22 1.78
C ALA A 173 -6.38 -5.22 1.23
N CYS A 174 -6.14 -4.70 0.03
CA CYS A 174 -4.88 -4.93 -0.69
C CYS A 174 -3.69 -4.26 -0.01
N ALA A 175 -3.77 -2.95 0.24
CA ALA A 175 -2.70 -2.20 0.90
C ALA A 175 -2.41 -2.69 2.33
N PRO A 176 -3.41 -2.86 3.23
CA PRO A 176 -3.17 -3.44 4.56
C PRO A 176 -2.47 -4.81 4.55
N LEU A 177 -2.74 -5.64 3.53
CA LEU A 177 -2.17 -6.98 3.45
C LEU A 177 -0.71 -7.01 2.99
N TRP A 178 -0.29 -6.04 2.17
CA TRP A 178 0.98 -6.15 1.42
C TRP A 178 1.93 -4.96 1.54
N HIS A 179 1.46 -3.74 1.82
CA HIS A 179 2.32 -2.55 1.83
C HIS A 179 3.40 -2.62 2.91
N GLY A 180 3.05 -3.03 4.12
CA GLY A 180 4.00 -3.17 5.23
C GLY A 180 5.15 -4.14 4.92
N PRO A 181 4.84 -5.41 4.60
CA PRO A 181 5.86 -6.39 4.21
C PRO A 181 6.73 -5.95 3.02
N LEU A 182 6.13 -5.34 1.98
CA LEU A 182 6.88 -4.87 0.82
C LEU A 182 7.85 -3.74 1.21
N GLN A 183 7.42 -2.76 2.00
CA GLN A 183 8.27 -1.63 2.38
C GLN A 183 9.41 -2.02 3.32
N GLN A 184 9.22 -3.01 4.18
CA GLN A 184 10.31 -3.54 5.02
C GLN A 184 11.42 -4.16 4.17
N GLN A 185 11.07 -4.73 3.01
CA GLN A 185 12.02 -5.26 2.04
C GLN A 185 12.63 -4.18 1.12
N MET A 186 12.30 -2.90 1.32
CA MET A 186 12.83 -1.75 0.58
C MET A 186 13.45 -0.72 1.53
N PRO A 187 14.53 -1.07 2.26
CA PRO A 187 15.09 -0.22 3.32
C PRO A 187 15.68 1.11 2.81
N ASN A 188 15.98 1.19 1.51
CA ASN A 188 16.64 2.34 0.89
C ASN A 188 15.68 3.45 0.43
N LEU A 189 14.38 3.31 0.67
CA LEU A 189 13.38 4.30 0.28
C LEU A 189 13.59 5.64 1.00
N GLN A 190 13.78 6.70 0.21
CA GLN A 190 13.98 8.08 0.66
C GLN A 190 12.80 9.00 0.32
N LEU A 191 12.00 8.63 -0.70
CA LEU A 191 10.84 9.38 -1.14
C LEU A 191 9.69 8.46 -1.54
N VAL A 192 8.47 8.82 -1.09
CA VAL A 192 7.22 8.15 -1.42
C VAL A 192 6.26 9.16 -2.04
N LEU A 193 5.91 8.96 -3.30
CA LEU A 193 4.92 9.77 -4.00
C LEU A 193 3.52 9.21 -3.75
N LEU A 194 2.66 10.02 -3.13
CA LEU A 194 1.27 9.68 -2.81
C LEU A 194 0.34 10.26 -3.89
N VAL A 195 0.09 9.46 -4.93
CA VAL A 195 -0.62 9.91 -6.13
C VAL A 195 -2.12 9.63 -6.01
N GLY A 196 -2.90 10.68 -5.82
CA GLY A 196 -4.35 10.62 -5.67
C GLY A 196 -4.83 10.47 -4.21
N SER A 197 -6.15 10.59 -4.01
CA SER A 197 -6.76 10.68 -2.68
C SER A 197 -6.59 9.41 -1.85
N TYR A 198 -6.71 8.22 -2.44
CA TYR A 198 -6.61 6.95 -1.71
C TYR A 198 -5.23 6.76 -1.08
N ALA A 199 -4.15 7.05 -1.83
CA ALA A 199 -2.79 6.98 -1.31
C ALA A 199 -2.57 8.01 -0.19
N GLN A 200 -2.99 9.26 -0.41
CA GLN A 200 -2.83 10.32 0.58
C GLN A 200 -3.58 10.03 1.88
N GLN A 201 -4.84 9.59 1.80
CA GLN A 201 -5.65 9.28 2.98
C GLN A 201 -5.06 8.10 3.77
N TYR A 202 -4.64 7.03 3.08
CA TYR A 202 -4.06 5.87 3.74
C TYR A 202 -2.75 6.20 4.48
N TYR A 203 -1.90 7.03 3.87
CA TYR A 203 -0.60 7.38 4.43
C TYR A 203 -0.61 8.61 5.32
N GLN A 204 -1.73 9.33 5.48
CA GLN A 204 -1.78 10.59 6.26
C GLN A 204 -1.13 10.46 7.63
N ALA A 205 -1.46 9.40 8.38
CA ALA A 205 -0.93 9.14 9.72
C ALA A 205 0.58 8.81 9.77
N HIS A 206 1.19 8.56 8.61
CA HIS A 206 2.64 8.30 8.48
C HIS A 206 3.42 9.57 8.09
N THR A 207 2.73 10.67 7.80
CA THR A 207 3.34 11.92 7.37
C THR A 207 3.45 12.91 8.53
N SER A 208 4.28 13.94 8.35
CA SER A 208 4.40 15.04 9.32
C SER A 208 3.21 16.01 9.28
N ALA A 209 2.31 15.89 8.30
CA ALA A 209 1.20 16.80 8.10
C ALA A 209 0.05 16.49 9.08
N ALA A 210 -0.37 17.52 9.84
CA ALA A 210 -1.51 17.40 10.73
C ALA A 210 -2.79 17.08 9.95
N ALA A 211 -3.57 16.12 10.46
CA ALA A 211 -4.87 15.78 9.91
C ALA A 211 -5.84 16.95 10.07
N VAL A 212 -6.50 17.34 8.98
CA VAL A 212 -7.48 18.43 8.98
C VAL A 212 -8.87 17.86 8.65
N PRO A 213 -9.88 18.05 9.52
CA PRO A 213 -11.24 17.63 9.21
C PRO A 213 -11.77 18.24 7.91
N GLY A 214 -12.42 17.42 7.08
CA GLY A 214 -12.98 17.88 5.79
C GLY A 214 -11.95 18.19 4.70
N GLU A 215 -10.68 17.83 4.89
CA GLU A 215 -9.63 18.19 3.96
C GLU A 215 -9.78 17.54 2.58
N THR A 216 -9.71 18.38 1.54
CA THR A 216 -9.82 17.96 0.14
C THR A 216 -8.47 17.50 -0.44
N LEU A 217 -8.50 16.82 -1.60
CA LEU A 217 -7.29 16.51 -2.38
C LEU A 217 -6.47 17.77 -2.68
N THR A 218 -7.15 18.84 -3.10
CA THR A 218 -6.50 20.12 -3.44
C THR A 218 -5.74 20.67 -2.25
N MET A 219 -6.38 20.68 -1.06
CA MET A 219 -5.75 21.19 0.17
C MET A 219 -4.50 20.38 0.54
N ARG A 220 -4.55 19.04 0.49
CA ARG A 220 -3.37 18.19 0.74
C ARG A 220 -2.23 18.49 -0.22
N VAL A 221 -2.53 18.67 -1.50
CA VAL A 221 -1.51 18.99 -2.51
C VAL A 221 -0.97 20.40 -2.31
N GLN A 222 -1.77 21.39 -1.90
CA GLN A 222 -1.27 22.74 -1.56
C GLN A 222 -0.32 22.69 -0.36
N ARG A 223 -0.64 21.86 0.63
CA ARG A 223 0.15 21.63 1.85
C ARG A 223 1.30 20.63 1.67
N TRP A 224 1.74 20.37 0.44
CA TRP A 224 2.77 19.36 0.14
C TRP A 224 4.04 19.49 1.00
N ARG A 225 4.41 20.71 1.39
CA ARG A 225 5.57 21.00 2.25
C ARG A 225 5.48 20.33 3.62
N GLU A 226 4.28 20.11 4.13
CA GLU A 226 4.02 19.51 5.45
C GLU A 226 4.12 17.98 5.46
N PHE A 227 4.06 17.33 4.29
CA PHE A 227 4.11 15.86 4.18
C PHE A 227 5.54 15.31 4.31
N GLY A 228 6.54 16.18 4.10
CA GLY A 228 7.95 15.81 3.96
C GLY A 228 8.66 15.43 5.26
N PRO A 229 9.93 14.99 5.14
CA PRO A 229 10.71 14.88 3.90
C PRO A 229 10.48 13.57 3.13
N ARG A 230 9.80 12.58 3.71
CA ARG A 230 9.62 11.24 3.14
C ARG A 230 8.45 11.13 2.17
N TYR A 231 7.38 11.89 2.36
CA TYR A 231 6.16 11.78 1.55
C TYR A 231 5.93 13.04 0.71
N PHE A 232 5.39 12.85 -0.49
CA PHE A 232 5.04 13.95 -1.39
C PHE A 232 3.67 13.70 -2.03
N PRO A 233 2.63 14.50 -1.70
CA PRO A 233 1.28 14.31 -2.21
C PRO A 233 1.14 14.90 -3.62
N LEU A 234 0.52 14.13 -4.52
CA LEU A 234 0.23 14.56 -5.90
C LEU A 234 -1.25 14.30 -6.25
N PRO A 235 -1.86 15.14 -7.10
CA PRO A 235 -3.12 14.78 -7.73
C PRO A 235 -2.89 13.62 -8.71
N HIS A 236 -3.96 12.92 -9.11
CA HIS A 236 -3.82 11.90 -10.16
C HIS A 236 -3.50 12.56 -11.52
N PRO A 237 -2.55 12.06 -12.33
CA PRO A 237 -2.20 12.62 -13.64
C PRO A 237 -3.21 12.25 -14.75
N SER A 238 -4.47 11.99 -14.41
CA SER A 238 -5.49 11.60 -15.40
C SER A 238 -5.85 12.79 -16.31
N PRO A 239 -6.10 12.58 -17.62
CA PRO A 239 -6.68 13.60 -18.49
C PRO A 239 -7.94 14.26 -17.93
N ARG A 240 -8.70 13.54 -17.09
CA ARG A 240 -9.89 14.08 -16.42
C ARG A 240 -9.58 15.23 -15.44
N ASN A 241 -8.34 15.32 -14.97
CA ASN A 241 -7.89 16.38 -14.08
C ASN A 241 -7.40 17.64 -14.83
N ASN A 242 -7.54 17.72 -16.17
CA ASN A 242 -7.14 18.91 -16.92
C ASN A 242 -7.85 20.19 -16.45
N LEU A 243 -9.13 20.12 -16.11
CA LEU A 243 -9.85 21.28 -15.56
C LEU A 243 -9.31 21.68 -14.17
N TRP A 244 -8.95 20.69 -13.34
CA TRP A 244 -8.34 20.93 -12.05
C TRP A 244 -6.99 21.63 -12.21
N LEU A 245 -6.13 21.17 -13.14
CA LEU A 245 -4.83 21.79 -13.42
C LEU A 245 -4.98 23.25 -13.85
N ARG A 246 -5.90 23.54 -14.79
CA ARG A 246 -6.17 24.92 -15.22
C ARG A 246 -6.65 25.83 -14.10
N ARG A 247 -7.40 25.30 -13.14
CA ARG A 247 -7.89 26.05 -11.97
C ARG A 247 -6.85 26.18 -10.86
N ASN A 248 -5.77 25.41 -10.92
CA ASN A 248 -4.73 25.34 -9.90
C ASN A 248 -3.35 25.53 -10.53
N PRO A 249 -3.06 26.69 -11.17
CA PRO A 249 -1.80 26.91 -11.88
C PRO A 249 -0.56 26.85 -10.97
N TRP A 250 -0.75 27.09 -9.66
CA TRP A 250 0.28 26.91 -8.63
C TRP A 250 0.85 25.48 -8.58
N PHE A 251 0.11 24.47 -9.02
CA PHE A 251 0.62 23.10 -9.08
C PHE A 251 1.82 23.01 -10.04
N GLU A 252 1.68 23.57 -11.24
CA GLU A 252 2.77 23.58 -12.22
C GLU A 252 3.87 24.58 -11.86
N ALA A 253 3.50 25.75 -11.31
CA ALA A 253 4.45 26.81 -10.98
C ALA A 253 5.31 26.51 -9.73
N GLU A 254 4.77 25.80 -8.73
CA GLU A 254 5.44 25.60 -7.45
C GLU A 254 5.69 24.13 -7.10
N VAL A 255 4.69 23.26 -7.30
CA VAL A 255 4.76 21.87 -6.84
C VAL A 255 5.66 21.04 -7.74
N LEU A 256 5.50 21.15 -9.07
CA LEU A 256 6.31 20.37 -10.01
C LEU A 256 7.81 20.71 -9.93
N PRO A 257 8.25 21.98 -9.84
CA PRO A 257 9.67 22.29 -9.63
C PRO A 257 10.23 21.70 -8.34
N ALA A 258 9.47 21.75 -7.23
CA ALA A 258 9.89 21.16 -5.97
C ALA A 258 9.96 19.63 -6.03
N LEU A 259 8.98 19.00 -6.67
CA LEU A 259 8.95 17.56 -6.92
C LEU A 259 10.20 17.13 -7.71
N ARG A 260 10.50 17.81 -8.82
CA ARG A 260 11.65 17.49 -9.68
C ARG A 260 12.98 17.59 -8.95
N ARG A 261 13.18 18.66 -8.15
CA ARG A 261 14.37 18.78 -7.30
C ARG A 261 14.49 17.59 -6.35
N ARG A 262 13.41 17.26 -5.64
CA ARG A 262 13.40 16.16 -4.68
C ARG A 262 13.65 14.79 -5.33
N VAL A 263 13.09 14.56 -6.52
CA VAL A 263 13.32 13.36 -7.32
C VAL A 263 14.77 13.29 -7.79
N GLY A 264 15.34 14.40 -8.27
CA GLY A 264 16.76 14.50 -8.67
C GLY A 264 17.72 14.18 -7.52
N GLU A 265 17.48 14.74 -6.33
CA GLU A 265 18.26 14.43 -5.12
C GLU A 265 18.23 12.93 -4.78
N VAL A 266 17.04 12.32 -4.86
CA VAL A 266 16.80 10.93 -4.45
C VAL A 266 17.28 9.92 -5.49
N LEU A 267 17.24 10.25 -6.78
CA LEU A 267 17.66 9.32 -7.82
C LEU A 267 19.13 9.51 -8.23
N SER A 268 19.70 10.69 -7.95
CA SER A 268 21.11 11.03 -8.17
C SER A 268 21.58 10.58 -9.56
N TRP A 269 20.79 10.91 -10.60
CA TRP A 269 21.14 10.63 -11.99
C TRP A 269 22.32 11.48 -12.45
#